data_AF-A0A5B0N5C0-F1
#
_entry.id   AF-A0A5B0N5C0-F1
#
_cell.length_a   1.000
_cell.length_b   1.000
_cell.length_c   1.000
_cell.angle_alpha   90.00
_cell.angle_beta   90.00
_cell.angle_gamma   90.00
#
_symmetry.space_group_name_H-M   'P 1'
#
loop_
_entity.id
_entity.type
_entity.pdbx_description
1 polymer ?
#
loop_
_entity_poly.entity_id
_entity_poly.type
_entity_poly.pdbx_seq_one_letter_code
_entity_poly.pdbx_strand_id
1 'polypeptide(L)'
;MVRDVFPILRNILSYSDQRVSEQAVLAITRVTDSYRHHPDKLQQLLTPDVLSSLTALLSPVGGTKISDNIFSAILKSFTNIGRSSPEVATNLLDAGLADTVYGILVGQTPPEIPDEHDLALELTSNSSVITQALMRKDRNQIQQAIDLVVEVLPPLPKTCQKADKPTGECRDERRRSLFDKCSRAFGAAE
;
A
#
# COMPACT_ATOMS: atom_id res chain seq x y z
N MET A 1 -3.18 -13.54 -22.49
CA MET A 1 -4.20 -14.39 -21.85
C MET A 1 -4.54 -13.93 -20.43
N VAL A 2 -3.62 -13.94 -19.45
CA VAL A 2 -3.98 -13.48 -18.07
C VAL A 2 -4.10 -11.95 -17.97
N ARG A 3 -3.25 -11.21 -18.69
CA ARG A 3 -3.29 -9.74 -18.73
C ARG A 3 -4.61 -9.18 -19.26
N ASP A 4 -5.26 -9.91 -20.17
CA ASP A 4 -6.51 -9.48 -20.81
C ASP A 4 -7.72 -9.54 -19.85
N VAL A 5 -7.58 -10.26 -18.72
CA VAL A 5 -8.63 -10.43 -17.71
C VAL A 5 -8.62 -9.30 -16.67
N PHE A 6 -7.48 -8.62 -16.48
CA PHE A 6 -7.33 -7.56 -15.46
C PHE A 6 -8.28 -6.36 -15.66
N PRO A 7 -8.50 -5.85 -16.88
CA PRO A 7 -9.50 -4.81 -17.12
C PRO A 7 -10.92 -5.24 -16.76
N ILE A 8 -11.25 -6.53 -16.98
CA ILE A 8 -12.55 -7.09 -16.62
C ILE A 8 -12.68 -7.15 -15.10
N LEU A 9 -11.66 -7.65 -14.40
CA LEU A 9 -11.65 -7.68 -12.94
C LEU A 9 -11.76 -6.27 -12.35
N ARG A 10 -11.07 -5.28 -12.92
CA ARG A 10 -11.21 -3.87 -12.54
C ARG A 10 -12.64 -3.37 -12.66
N ASN A 11 -13.31 -3.65 -13.79
CA ASN A 11 -14.71 -3.27 -13.95
C ASN A 11 -15.59 -3.95 -12.90
N ILE A 12 -15.25 -5.17 -12.50
CA ILE A 12 -15.96 -5.90 -11.46
C ILE A 12 -15.78 -5.24 -10.08
N LEU A 13 -14.60 -4.68 -9.78
CA LEU A 13 -14.36 -3.94 -8.54
C LEU A 13 -15.23 -2.67 -8.41
N SER A 14 -15.70 -2.12 -9.53
CA SER A 14 -16.59 -0.95 -9.56
C SER A 14 -18.05 -1.27 -9.30
N TYR A 15 -18.44 -2.55 -9.23
CA TYR A 15 -19.82 -2.92 -8.92
C TYR A 15 -20.17 -2.66 -7.46
N SER A 16 -21.44 -2.37 -7.20
CA SER A 16 -21.98 -2.11 -5.87
C SER A 16 -22.16 -3.37 -5.01
N ASP A 17 -22.09 -4.57 -5.60
CA ASP A 17 -22.26 -5.83 -4.88
C ASP A 17 -20.95 -6.24 -4.17
N GLN A 18 -20.99 -6.21 -2.84
CA GLN A 18 -19.87 -6.58 -1.97
C GLN A 18 -19.33 -7.98 -2.26
N ARG A 19 -20.19 -8.98 -2.48
CA ARG A 19 -19.70 -10.37 -2.63
C ARG A 19 -18.94 -10.54 -3.93
N VAL A 20 -19.40 -9.87 -4.97
CA VAL A 20 -18.78 -9.91 -6.30
C VAL A 20 -17.44 -9.16 -6.28
N SER A 21 -17.39 -7.98 -5.68
CA SER A 21 -16.15 -7.21 -5.55
C SER A 21 -15.13 -7.96 -4.69
N GLU A 22 -15.54 -8.57 -3.58
CA GLU A 22 -14.71 -9.39 -2.71
C GLU A 22 -14.07 -10.59 -3.43
N GLN A 23 -14.84 -11.30 -4.27
CA GLN A 23 -14.29 -12.40 -5.07
C GLN A 23 -13.32 -11.92 -6.16
N ALA A 24 -13.60 -10.78 -6.77
CA ALA A 24 -12.69 -10.18 -7.75
C ALA A 24 -11.35 -9.78 -7.11
N VAL A 25 -11.39 -9.16 -5.92
CA VAL A 25 -10.19 -8.84 -5.14
C VAL A 25 -9.39 -10.11 -4.83
N LEU A 26 -10.04 -11.15 -4.31
CA LEU A 26 -9.37 -12.42 -3.99
C LEU A 26 -8.75 -13.08 -5.23
N ALA A 27 -9.42 -13.00 -6.39
CA ALA A 27 -8.87 -13.49 -7.65
C ALA A 27 -7.59 -12.71 -8.02
N ILE A 28 -7.61 -11.38 -7.93
CA ILE A 28 -6.43 -10.54 -8.21
C ILE A 28 -5.29 -10.87 -7.25
N THR A 29 -5.55 -10.94 -5.94
CA THR A 29 -4.55 -11.29 -4.92
C THR A 29 -3.90 -12.64 -5.19
N ARG A 30 -4.69 -13.67 -5.50
CA ARG A 30 -4.16 -15.03 -5.78
C ARG A 30 -3.31 -15.08 -7.05
N VAL A 31 -3.76 -14.42 -8.11
CA VAL A 31 -2.98 -14.33 -9.35
C VAL A 31 -1.66 -13.62 -9.08
N THR A 32 -1.72 -12.53 -8.34
CA THR A 32 -0.55 -11.71 -8.02
C THR A 32 0.46 -12.46 -7.16
N ASP A 33 0.00 -13.17 -6.13
CA ASP A 33 0.84 -14.07 -5.33
C ASP A 33 1.48 -15.20 -6.16
N SER A 34 0.76 -15.72 -7.17
CA SER A 34 1.30 -16.73 -8.08
C SER A 34 2.48 -16.21 -8.91
N TYR A 35 2.48 -14.92 -9.26
CA TYR A 35 3.56 -14.28 -10.02
C TYR A 35 4.66 -13.66 -9.15
N ARG A 36 4.69 -13.90 -7.83
CA ARG A 36 5.70 -13.33 -6.91
C ARG A 36 7.17 -13.56 -7.31
N HIS A 37 7.45 -14.66 -8.03
CA HIS A 37 8.80 -15.00 -8.51
C HIS A 37 9.14 -14.41 -9.89
N HIS A 38 8.19 -13.71 -10.52
CA HIS A 38 8.32 -13.14 -11.86
C HIS A 38 7.98 -11.64 -11.84
N PRO A 39 8.89 -10.77 -11.35
CA PRO A 39 8.64 -9.34 -11.19
C PRO A 39 8.30 -8.63 -12.51
N ASP A 40 8.90 -9.05 -13.63
CA ASP A 40 8.64 -8.46 -14.95
C ASP A 40 7.19 -8.69 -15.41
N LYS A 41 6.62 -9.85 -15.07
CA LYS A 41 5.22 -10.18 -15.37
C LYS A 41 4.27 -9.42 -14.45
N LEU A 42 4.64 -9.25 -13.18
CA LEU A 42 3.86 -8.48 -12.21
C LEU A 42 3.69 -7.03 -12.64
N GLN A 43 4.76 -6.39 -13.13
CA GLN A 43 4.71 -5.01 -13.65
C GLN A 43 3.74 -4.88 -14.84
N GLN A 44 3.72 -5.87 -15.74
CA GLN A 44 2.81 -5.86 -16.90
C GLN A 44 1.36 -6.14 -16.53
N LEU A 45 1.13 -6.84 -15.42
CA LEU A 45 -0.18 -7.26 -14.95
C LEU A 45 -0.85 -6.18 -14.08
N LEU A 46 -0.07 -5.56 -13.19
CA LEU A 46 -0.52 -4.55 -12.24
C LEU A 46 -0.44 -3.16 -12.86
N THR A 47 -1.45 -2.85 -13.65
CA THR A 47 -1.66 -1.49 -14.20
C THR A 47 -2.01 -0.52 -13.06
N PRO A 48 -1.56 0.76 -13.09
CA PRO A 48 -1.88 1.75 -12.06
C PRO A 48 -3.39 1.89 -11.77
N ASP A 49 -4.25 1.69 -12.76
CA ASP A 49 -5.70 1.72 -12.60
C ASP A 49 -6.24 0.61 -11.68
N VAL A 50 -5.58 -0.55 -11.66
CA VAL A 50 -5.96 -1.69 -10.81
C VAL A 50 -5.47 -1.43 -9.38
N LEU A 51 -4.25 -0.91 -9.24
CA LEU A 51 -3.69 -0.55 -7.94
C LEU A 51 -4.51 0.54 -7.25
N SER A 52 -4.87 1.61 -7.96
CA SER A 52 -5.76 2.66 -7.44
C SER A 52 -7.13 2.14 -7.03
N SER A 53 -7.73 1.24 -7.82
CA SER A 53 -9.01 0.61 -7.45
C SER A 53 -8.88 -0.24 -6.18
N LEU A 54 -7.80 -1.01 -6.04
CA LEU A 54 -7.55 -1.82 -4.83
C LEU A 54 -7.24 -0.96 -3.61
N THR A 55 -6.47 0.11 -3.77
CA THR A 55 -6.17 1.06 -2.69
C THR A 55 -7.43 1.81 -2.26
N ALA A 56 -8.30 2.22 -3.19
CA ALA A 56 -9.59 2.83 -2.88
C ALA A 56 -10.52 1.91 -2.09
N LEU A 57 -10.47 0.59 -2.37
CA LEU A 57 -11.22 -0.42 -1.61
C LEU A 57 -10.71 -0.61 -0.17
N LEU A 58 -9.42 -0.35 0.06
CA LEU A 58 -8.82 -0.37 1.40
C LEU A 58 -9.08 0.94 2.18
N SER A 59 -9.54 2.00 1.52
CA SER A 59 -9.73 3.30 2.15
C SER A 59 -10.87 3.27 3.18
N PRO A 60 -10.59 3.67 4.44
CA PRO A 60 -11.59 3.64 5.51
C PRO A 60 -12.73 4.67 5.34
N VAL A 61 -12.58 5.66 4.46
CA VAL A 61 -13.47 6.83 4.38
C VAL A 61 -14.56 6.71 3.29
N GLY A 62 -14.53 5.70 2.44
CA GLY A 62 -15.54 5.62 1.36
C GLY A 62 -15.65 4.32 0.56
N GLY A 63 -15.04 3.22 1.00
CA GLY A 63 -15.10 1.95 0.28
C GLY A 63 -16.35 1.12 0.58
N THR A 64 -16.74 0.26 -0.36
CA THR A 64 -17.62 -0.90 -0.08
C THR A 64 -17.05 -1.66 1.12
N LYS A 65 -17.87 -1.97 2.13
CA LYS A 65 -17.39 -2.68 3.33
C LYS A 65 -16.85 -4.05 2.92
N ILE A 66 -15.53 -4.27 3.06
CA ILE A 66 -14.88 -5.55 2.78
C ILE A 66 -14.70 -6.31 4.10
N SER A 67 -14.82 -7.64 4.04
CA SER A 67 -14.55 -8.53 5.16
C SER A 67 -13.09 -8.44 5.65
N ASP A 68 -12.86 -8.47 6.97
CA ASP A 68 -11.52 -8.33 7.58
C ASP A 68 -10.47 -9.32 7.05
N ASN A 69 -10.92 -10.53 6.68
CA ASN A 69 -10.09 -11.57 6.08
C ASN A 69 -9.52 -11.15 4.71
N ILE A 70 -10.34 -10.51 3.89
CA ILE A 70 -9.96 -10.07 2.55
C ILE A 70 -9.08 -8.83 2.64
N PHE A 71 -9.43 -7.91 3.54
CA PHE A 71 -8.60 -6.75 3.84
C PHE A 71 -7.15 -7.16 4.19
N SER A 72 -7.00 -8.14 5.08
CA SER A 72 -5.69 -8.72 5.40
C SER A 72 -5.02 -9.38 4.19
N ALA A 73 -5.79 -10.12 3.37
CA ALA A 73 -5.23 -10.74 2.16
C ALA A 73 -4.67 -9.69 1.18
N ILE A 74 -5.35 -8.55 1.00
CA ILE A 74 -4.87 -7.46 0.13
C ILE A 74 -3.58 -6.86 0.69
N LEU A 75 -3.54 -6.49 1.97
CA LEU A 75 -2.35 -5.90 2.59
C LEU A 75 -1.14 -6.82 2.44
N LYS A 76 -1.30 -8.10 2.77
CA LYS A 76 -0.25 -9.11 2.58
C LYS A 76 0.19 -9.22 1.11
N SER A 77 -0.75 -9.16 0.17
CA SER A 77 -0.44 -9.16 -1.26
C SER A 77 0.40 -7.94 -1.63
N PHE A 78 0.04 -6.76 -1.14
CA PHE A 78 0.79 -5.52 -1.39
C PHE A 78 2.21 -5.62 -0.86
N THR A 79 2.40 -6.18 0.33
CA THR A 79 3.73 -6.42 0.91
C THR A 79 4.57 -7.33 0.01
N ASN A 80 3.98 -8.43 -0.49
CA ASN A 80 4.66 -9.36 -1.40
C ASN A 80 5.04 -8.69 -2.73
N ILE A 81 4.14 -7.89 -3.30
CA ILE A 81 4.36 -7.23 -4.59
C ILE A 81 5.44 -6.15 -4.48
N GLY A 82 5.37 -5.31 -3.45
CA GLY A 82 6.35 -4.25 -3.19
C GLY A 82 7.75 -4.83 -2.97
N ARG A 83 7.83 -5.99 -2.29
CA ARG A 83 9.07 -6.74 -2.12
C ARG A 83 9.61 -7.33 -3.43
N SER A 84 8.73 -7.83 -4.29
CA SER A 84 9.13 -8.45 -5.56
C SER A 84 9.58 -7.43 -6.60
N SER A 85 8.94 -6.27 -6.71
CA SER A 85 9.30 -5.23 -7.67
C SER A 85 9.26 -3.80 -7.10
N PRO A 86 10.37 -3.04 -7.20
CA PRO A 86 10.43 -1.64 -6.76
C PRO A 86 9.54 -0.70 -7.57
N GLU A 87 9.31 -0.99 -8.85
CA GLU A 87 8.49 -0.15 -9.72
C GLU A 87 7.00 -0.30 -9.42
N VAL A 88 6.57 -1.50 -8.99
CA VAL A 88 5.20 -1.66 -8.54
C VAL A 88 5.00 -0.96 -7.20
N ALA A 89 6.02 -0.92 -6.34
CA ALA A 89 5.98 -0.13 -5.11
C ALA A 89 5.84 1.38 -5.39
N THR A 90 6.52 1.94 -6.41
CA THR A 90 6.29 3.35 -6.80
C THR A 90 4.86 3.57 -7.24
N ASN A 91 4.33 2.71 -8.11
CA ASN A 91 2.98 2.87 -8.63
C ASN A 91 1.91 2.72 -7.53
N LEU A 92 2.22 1.94 -6.50
CA LEU A 92 1.35 1.75 -5.34
C LEU A 92 1.31 2.99 -4.44
N LEU A 93 2.44 3.65 -4.27
CA LEU A 93 2.51 4.93 -3.56
C LEU A 93 1.78 6.03 -4.34
N ASP A 94 2.01 6.10 -5.66
CA ASP A 94 1.32 7.04 -6.55
C ASP A 94 -0.21 6.81 -6.55
N ALA A 95 -0.65 5.59 -6.21
CA ALA A 95 -2.06 5.23 -6.08
C ALA A 95 -2.70 5.62 -4.73
N GLY A 96 -2.01 6.38 -3.87
CA GLY A 96 -2.53 6.84 -2.58
C GLY A 96 -2.42 5.81 -1.45
N LEU A 97 -1.47 4.87 -1.54
CA LEU A 97 -1.27 3.88 -0.47
C LEU A 97 -0.87 4.54 0.85
N ALA A 98 -0.08 5.63 0.80
CA ALA A 98 0.38 6.33 2.00
C ALA A 98 -0.80 6.82 2.85
N ASP A 99 -1.75 7.52 2.23
CA ASP A 99 -2.95 8.05 2.90
C ASP A 99 -3.84 6.93 3.41
N THR A 100 -3.93 5.84 2.64
CA THR A 100 -4.71 4.66 3.02
C THR A 100 -4.11 4.01 4.26
N VAL A 101 -2.79 3.81 4.30
CA VAL A 101 -2.12 3.23 5.48
C VAL A 101 -2.21 4.16 6.69
N TYR A 102 -2.09 5.48 6.50
CA TYR A 102 -2.32 6.45 7.56
C TYR A 102 -3.75 6.32 8.11
N GLY A 103 -4.76 6.29 7.24
CA GLY A 103 -6.15 6.05 7.62
C GLY A 103 -6.35 4.70 8.31
N ILE A 104 -5.59 3.68 7.95
CA ILE A 104 -5.64 2.38 8.61
C ILE A 104 -5.03 2.45 10.02
N LEU A 105 -3.91 3.14 10.20
CA LEU A 105 -3.22 3.20 11.48
C LEU A 105 -3.82 4.21 12.45
N VAL A 106 -4.35 5.33 11.95
CA VAL A 106 -4.86 6.43 12.77
C VAL A 106 -6.39 6.40 12.87
N GLY A 107 -7.06 5.78 11.90
CA GLY A 107 -8.52 5.74 11.84
C GLY A 107 -9.17 7.02 11.33
N GLN A 108 -8.37 7.96 10.80
CA GLN A 108 -8.77 9.22 10.21
C GLN A 108 -7.99 9.46 8.92
N THR A 109 -8.55 10.16 7.94
CA THR A 109 -7.78 10.64 6.79
C THR A 109 -6.68 11.58 7.27
N PRO A 110 -5.48 11.56 6.63
CA PRO A 110 -4.46 12.56 6.91
C PRO A 110 -5.08 13.95 6.79
N PRO A 111 -5.00 14.80 7.82
CA PRO A 111 -5.47 16.17 7.68
C PRO A 111 -4.48 16.93 6.79
N GLU A 112 -4.98 17.73 5.85
CA GLU A 112 -4.19 18.63 4.99
C GLU A 112 -3.68 19.85 5.79
N ILE A 113 -3.05 19.62 6.94
CA ILE A 113 -2.57 20.69 7.82
C ILE A 113 -1.06 20.85 7.63
N PRO A 114 -0.58 22.02 7.18
CA PRO A 114 0.84 22.25 6.85
C PRO A 114 1.78 22.20 8.06
N ASP A 115 1.26 22.39 9.27
CA ASP A 115 2.07 22.59 10.48
C ASP A 115 2.05 21.36 11.40
N GLU A 116 3.22 20.76 11.62
CA GLU A 116 3.43 19.59 12.48
C GLU A 116 2.89 19.77 13.92
N HIS A 117 2.85 21.02 14.39
CA HIS A 117 2.38 21.39 15.72
C HIS A 117 0.85 21.32 15.84
N ASP A 118 0.14 21.62 14.77
CA ASP A 118 -1.33 21.65 14.73
C ASP A 118 -1.89 20.24 14.49
N LEU A 119 -1.17 19.40 13.73
CA LEU A 119 -1.42 17.96 13.64
C LEU A 119 -1.33 17.27 15.01
N ALA A 120 -0.30 17.58 15.82
CA ALA A 120 -0.16 17.02 17.15
C ALA A 120 -1.30 17.44 18.10
N LEU A 121 -1.76 18.69 17.98
CA LEU A 121 -2.92 19.18 18.74
C LEU A 121 -4.22 18.49 18.32
N GLU A 122 -4.44 18.29 17.02
CA GLU A 122 -5.63 17.60 16.53
C GLU A 122 -5.64 16.11 16.94
N LEU A 123 -4.50 15.44 16.85
CA LEU A 123 -4.33 14.05 17.29
C LEU A 123 -4.49 13.88 18.81
N THR A 124 -3.99 14.83 19.62
CA THR A 124 -4.17 14.80 21.08
C THR A 124 -5.62 15.08 21.48
N SER A 125 -6.30 15.99 20.77
CA SER A 125 -7.72 16.29 20.99
C SER A 125 -8.63 15.12 20.58
N ASN A 126 -8.26 14.39 19.53
CA ASN A 126 -8.96 13.18 19.07
C ASN A 126 -8.45 11.88 19.71
N SER A 127 -7.55 11.97 20.70
CA SER A 127 -6.87 10.82 21.31
C SER A 127 -7.84 9.76 21.84
N SER A 128 -8.98 10.15 22.41
CA SER A 128 -10.01 9.22 22.90
C SER A 128 -10.73 8.46 21.77
N VAL A 129 -10.91 9.10 20.61
CA VAL A 129 -11.53 8.53 19.41
C VAL A 129 -10.53 7.62 18.68
N ILE A 130 -9.28 8.05 18.57
CA ILE A 130 -8.19 7.29 17.97
C ILE A 130 -7.92 6.02 18.79
N THR A 131 -7.83 6.14 20.12
CA THR A 131 -7.66 4.96 20.99
C THR A 131 -8.86 4.01 20.92
N GLN A 132 -10.09 4.50 20.80
CA GLN A 132 -11.26 3.64 20.56
C GLN A 132 -11.28 2.97 19.18
N ALA A 133 -10.84 3.68 18.13
CA ALA A 133 -10.74 3.15 16.77
C ALA A 133 -9.67 2.06 16.68
N LEU A 134 -8.52 2.27 17.33
CA LEU A 134 -7.43 1.30 17.46
C LEU A 134 -7.84 0.05 18.25
N MET A 135 -8.60 0.22 19.34
CA MET A 135 -9.05 -0.89 20.19
C MET A 135 -10.09 -1.79 19.53
N ARG A 136 -10.80 -1.30 18.51
CA ARG A 136 -11.76 -2.08 17.71
C ARG A 136 -11.12 -2.77 16.51
N LYS A 137 -9.86 -2.47 16.20
CA LYS A 137 -9.20 -2.92 14.97
C LYS A 137 -8.44 -4.23 15.20
N ASP A 138 -8.50 -5.11 14.20
CA ASP A 138 -7.78 -6.37 14.27
C ASP A 138 -6.26 -6.14 14.31
N ARG A 139 -5.59 -6.65 15.35
CA ARG A 139 -4.13 -6.54 15.51
C ARG A 139 -3.36 -7.04 14.29
N ASN A 140 -3.93 -8.01 13.57
CA ASN A 140 -3.35 -8.56 12.35
C ASN A 140 -3.29 -7.55 11.19
N GLN A 141 -4.32 -6.70 11.07
CA GLN A 141 -4.37 -5.65 10.04
C GLN A 141 -3.33 -4.56 10.30
N ILE A 142 -3.18 -4.16 11.56
CA ILE A 142 -2.18 -3.18 11.98
C ILE A 142 -0.78 -3.70 11.71
N GLN A 143 -0.47 -4.93 12.11
CA GLN A 143 0.85 -5.53 11.88
C GLN A 143 1.18 -5.60 10.39
N GLN A 144 0.22 -6.01 9.55
CA GLN A 144 0.44 -6.09 8.11
C GLN A 144 0.59 -4.71 7.45
N ALA A 145 -0.12 -3.69 7.93
CA ALA A 145 0.06 -2.32 7.46
C ALA A 145 1.46 -1.79 7.78
N ILE A 146 1.98 -2.09 8.97
CA ILE A 146 3.36 -1.74 9.35
C ILE A 146 4.37 -2.52 8.49
N ASP A 147 4.16 -3.83 8.32
CA ASP A 147 5.04 -4.66 7.48
C ASP A 147 5.06 -4.18 6.03
N LEU A 148 3.92 -3.72 5.51
CA LEU A 148 3.81 -3.10 4.20
C LEU A 148 4.65 -1.82 4.09
N VAL A 149 4.55 -0.91 5.07
CA VAL A 149 5.34 0.33 5.09
C VAL A 149 6.84 0.03 5.11
N VAL A 150 7.26 -0.94 5.93
CA VAL A 150 8.68 -1.34 6.04
C VAL A 150 9.20 -1.93 4.73
N GLU A 151 8.39 -2.66 3.98
CA GLU A 151 8.80 -3.26 2.69
C GLU A 151 8.74 -2.26 1.53
N VAL A 152 7.81 -1.29 1.58
CA VAL A 152 7.69 -0.24 0.55
C VAL A 152 8.74 0.86 0.73
N LEU A 153 9.12 1.18 1.98
CA LEU A 153 10.18 2.13 2.24
C LEU A 153 11.54 1.51 1.93
N PRO A 154 12.38 2.18 1.13
CA PRO A 154 13.74 1.70 0.90
C PRO A 154 14.53 1.81 2.22
N PRO A 155 15.44 0.85 2.47
CA PRO A 155 16.25 0.89 3.67
C PRO A 155 17.03 2.20 3.69
N LEU A 156 17.07 2.83 4.86
CA LEU A 156 17.83 4.06 5.09
C LEU A 156 19.25 3.88 4.52
N PRO A 157 19.78 4.89 3.81
CA PRO A 157 21.14 4.83 3.31
C PRO A 157 22.06 4.55 4.50
N LYS A 158 22.69 3.37 4.49
CA LYS A 158 23.69 3.02 5.47
C LYS A 158 24.78 4.07 5.33
N THR A 159 24.93 4.93 6.33
CA THR A 159 26.15 5.72 6.46
C THR A 159 27.30 4.72 6.40
N CYS A 160 28.19 4.93 5.43
CA CYS A 160 29.26 4.01 5.06
C CYS A 160 30.03 3.51 6.29
N GLN A 161 29.71 2.33 6.81
CA GLN A 161 30.66 1.53 7.59
C GLN A 161 30.57 0.05 7.18
N LYS A 162 31.54 -0.26 6.31
CA LYS A 162 32.18 -1.55 6.00
C LYS A 162 31.36 -2.68 5.37
N ALA A 163 31.71 -2.86 4.09
CA ALA A 163 32.36 -4.04 3.53
C ALA A 163 31.48 -5.23 3.07
N ASP A 164 31.73 -5.57 1.80
CA ASP A 164 31.64 -6.88 1.16
C ASP A 164 30.30 -7.33 0.55
N LYS A 165 30.06 -6.93 -0.71
CA LYS A 165 30.03 -7.86 -1.87
C LYS A 165 29.63 -7.17 -3.19
N PRO A 166 30.28 -7.50 -4.33
CA PRO A 166 29.96 -6.90 -5.63
C PRO A 166 28.90 -7.75 -6.34
N THR A 167 27.61 -7.46 -6.10
CA THR A 167 26.52 -7.82 -7.01
C THR A 167 25.23 -6.98 -6.82
N GLY A 168 25.30 -5.87 -6.07
CA GLY A 168 24.12 -5.12 -5.63
C GLY A 168 23.81 -3.81 -6.38
N GLU A 169 24.71 -3.34 -7.25
CA GLU A 169 24.65 -1.95 -7.77
C GLU A 169 23.35 -1.61 -8.51
N CYS A 170 22.76 -2.54 -9.28
CA CYS A 170 21.53 -2.25 -10.02
C CYS A 170 20.26 -2.17 -9.14
N ARG A 171 20.28 -2.81 -7.96
CA ARG A 171 19.13 -2.82 -7.04
C ARG A 171 19.11 -1.57 -6.16
N ASP A 172 20.27 -1.03 -5.83
CA ASP A 172 20.40 0.18 -5.02
C ASP A 172 20.06 1.45 -5.80
N GLU A 173 20.37 1.54 -7.10
CA GLU A 173 20.01 2.70 -7.94
C GLU A 173 18.48 2.87 -8.03
N ARG A 174 17.74 1.79 -8.32
CA ARG A 174 16.26 1.84 -8.36
C ARG A 174 15.67 2.15 -6.99
N ARG A 175 16.28 1.64 -5.91
CA ARG A 175 15.85 1.93 -4.53
C ARG A 175 16.12 3.38 -4.11
N ARG A 176 17.19 4.01 -4.60
CA ARG A 176 17.41 5.46 -4.44
C ARG A 176 16.38 6.28 -5.20
N SER A 177 16.07 5.92 -6.45
CA SER A 177 15.01 6.60 -7.21
C SER A 177 13.63 6.47 -6.54
N LEU A 178 13.38 5.31 -5.92
CA LEU A 178 12.23 5.06 -5.05
C LEU A 178 12.26 5.95 -3.82
N PHE A 179 13.40 6.10 -3.14
CA PHE A 179 13.53 6.98 -1.98
C PHE A 179 13.22 8.44 -2.35
N ASP A 180 13.76 8.94 -3.46
CA ASP A 180 13.46 10.30 -3.94
C ASP A 180 11.99 10.45 -4.37
N LYS A 181 11.35 9.37 -4.84
CA LYS A 181 9.92 9.36 -5.15
C LYS A 181 9.06 9.30 -3.88
N CYS A 182 9.42 8.48 -2.90
CA CYS A 182 8.76 8.44 -1.59
C CYS A 182 8.90 9.78 -0.88
N SER A 183 10.10 10.35 -0.85
CA SER A 183 10.36 11.67 -0.26
C SER A 183 9.55 12.75 -0.97
N ARG A 184 9.30 12.63 -2.27
CA ARG A 184 8.37 13.51 -3.00
C ARG A 184 6.91 13.19 -2.72
N ALA A 185 6.49 11.93 -2.64
CA ALA A 185 5.10 11.57 -2.34
C ALA A 185 4.69 12.00 -0.92
N PHE A 186 5.62 11.91 0.04
CA PHE A 186 5.44 12.41 1.40
C PHE A 186 5.68 13.92 1.54
N GLY A 187 6.46 14.53 0.63
CA GLY A 187 6.81 15.95 0.66
C GLY A 187 6.03 16.86 -0.30
N ALA A 188 5.23 16.31 -1.22
CA ALA A 188 4.45 17.06 -2.22
C ALA A 188 2.98 17.26 -1.81
N ALA A 189 2.67 17.09 -0.52
CA ALA A 189 1.50 17.71 0.10
C ALA A 189 1.83 19.17 0.49
N GLU A 190 2.50 19.90 -0.41
CA GLU A 190 2.74 21.35 -0.37
C GLU A 190 1.78 22.06 -1.35
#